data_AF-A0A348XMT4-F1
#
_entry.id   AF-A0A348XMT4-F1
#
_cell.length_a   1.000
_cell.length_b   1.000
_cell.length_c   1.000
_cell.angle_alpha   90.00
_cell.angle_beta   90.00
_cell.angle_gamma   90.00
#
_symmetry.space_group_name_H-M   'P 1'
#
loop_
_entity.id
_entity.type
_entity.pdbx_description
1 polymer ?
#
loop_
_entity_poly.entity_id
_entity_poly.type
_entity_poly.pdbx_seq_one_letter_code
_entity_poly.pdbx_strand_id
1 'polypeptide(L)'
;MALCDNESQGIVPVPETLGNGEDPRNNLYWGAMYGIKSFFKRSAAWSLVAEPDSPQSEVQERVVFKDSTRSCYLAADAYRGVSIKQATVDFLNAAAGNAPVVYEAEDEILGLHGNADLVVHIGHNGLMDFNLKPTPGTGARTESKGAIVLACKSKPYIQSRLARLGCESILLTTGSMAPEACRLEAAVNAWIEQKNAQPFATVPLARTISTRTAV
;
A
#
# COMPACT_ATOMS: atom_id res chain seq x y z
N MET A 1 0.83 -5.07 4.86
CA MET A 1 2.09 -5.85 5.01
C MET A 1 1.77 -7.08 5.83
N ALA A 2 2.31 -8.26 5.51
CA ALA A 2 2.35 -9.35 6.49
C ALA A 2 3.59 -9.22 7.38
N LEU A 3 3.40 -9.39 8.69
CA LEU A 3 4.48 -9.40 9.67
C LEU A 3 5.54 -10.44 9.29
N CYS A 4 6.80 -10.15 9.62
CA CYS A 4 7.92 -11.07 9.42
C CYS A 4 7.67 -12.35 10.21
N ASP A 5 7.75 -13.51 9.55
CA ASP A 5 7.40 -14.78 10.17
C ASP A 5 8.37 -15.89 9.72
N ASN A 6 9.19 -16.37 10.65
CA ASN A 6 10.17 -17.42 10.38
C ASN A 6 9.52 -18.78 10.09
N GLU A 7 8.31 -19.02 10.62
CA GLU A 7 7.66 -20.32 10.53
C GLU A 7 6.81 -20.45 9.27
N SER A 8 6.09 -19.38 8.92
CA SER A 8 5.08 -19.43 7.87
C SER A 8 5.55 -18.89 6.51
N GLN A 9 6.72 -18.26 6.44
CA GLN A 9 7.23 -17.60 5.23
C GLN A 9 8.58 -18.18 4.80
N GLY A 10 8.82 -18.22 3.49
CA GLY A 10 10.08 -18.66 2.88
C GLY A 10 11.22 -17.63 3.01
N ILE A 11 11.28 -16.90 4.13
CA ILE A 11 12.31 -15.91 4.40
C ILE A 11 13.59 -16.56 4.92
N VAL A 12 14.72 -15.84 4.81
CA VAL A 12 15.91 -16.18 5.59
C VAL A 12 15.56 -15.90 7.06
N PRO A 13 15.67 -16.88 7.98
CA PRO A 13 15.28 -16.68 9.36
C PRO A 13 16.00 -15.52 10.01
N VAL A 14 15.25 -14.71 10.75
CA VAL A 14 15.75 -13.63 11.60
C VAL A 14 15.71 -14.07 13.07
N PRO A 15 16.27 -13.31 14.04
CA PRO A 15 16.07 -13.61 15.46
C PRO A 15 14.58 -13.82 15.79
N GLU A 16 14.28 -14.83 16.61
CA GLU A 16 12.91 -15.28 16.92
C GLU A 16 11.96 -14.14 17.30
N THR A 17 12.43 -13.19 18.11
CA THR A 17 11.66 -12.02 18.54
C THR A 17 11.25 -11.10 17.38
N LEU A 18 12.08 -11.00 16.35
CA LEU A 18 11.84 -10.17 15.17
C LEU A 18 11.02 -10.90 14.10
N GLY A 19 11.10 -12.24 14.09
CA GLY A 19 10.47 -13.13 13.12
C GLY A 19 9.21 -13.82 13.65
N ASN A 20 8.58 -13.29 14.70
CA ASN A 20 7.29 -13.76 15.19
C ASN A 20 6.15 -13.01 14.49
N GLY A 21 5.41 -13.72 13.63
CA GLY A 21 4.29 -13.21 12.85
C GLY A 21 3.04 -12.84 13.66
N GLU A 22 3.04 -13.11 14.96
CA GLU A 22 1.95 -12.84 15.92
C GLU A 22 2.35 -11.78 16.98
N ASP A 23 3.54 -11.18 16.85
CA ASP A 23 4.04 -10.14 17.77
C ASP A 23 4.30 -8.82 17.03
N PRO A 24 3.26 -8.01 16.76
CA PRO A 24 3.44 -6.73 16.05
C PRO A 24 4.42 -5.79 16.77
N ARG A 25 4.51 -5.86 18.11
CA ARG A 25 5.34 -4.95 18.90
C ARG A 25 6.83 -5.12 18.63
N ASN A 26 7.30 -6.35 18.47
CA ASN A 26 8.73 -6.61 18.25
C ASN A 26 9.05 -6.96 16.79
N ASN A 27 8.04 -7.18 15.94
CA ASN A 27 8.26 -7.65 14.58
C ASN A 27 9.18 -6.75 13.74
N LEU A 28 10.08 -7.39 12.98
CA LEU A 28 11.08 -6.74 12.12
C LEU A 28 10.48 -5.66 11.21
N TYR A 29 9.32 -5.94 10.63
CA TYR A 29 8.72 -5.05 9.64
C TYR A 29 7.78 -4.01 10.25
N TRP A 30 7.44 -4.11 11.54
CA TRP A 30 6.38 -3.29 12.17
C TRP A 30 6.84 -2.53 13.41
N GLY A 31 7.00 -3.21 14.53
CA GLY A 31 7.31 -2.59 15.82
C GLY A 31 8.79 -2.54 16.19
N ALA A 32 9.66 -3.28 15.48
CA ALA A 32 11.11 -3.13 15.62
C ALA A 32 11.59 -1.72 15.19
N MET A 33 12.84 -1.38 15.48
CA MET A 33 13.40 -0.04 15.29
C MET A 33 13.07 0.59 13.93
N TYR A 34 13.25 -0.14 12.83
CA TYR A 34 13.00 0.35 11.46
C TYR A 34 11.69 -0.13 10.85
N GLY A 35 10.84 -0.78 11.65
CA GLY A 35 9.49 -1.20 11.24
C GLY A 35 8.56 0.00 11.07
N ILE A 36 7.48 -0.18 10.30
CA ILE A 36 6.56 0.88 9.89
C ILE A 36 6.05 1.69 11.09
N LYS A 37 5.35 1.04 12.04
CA LYS A 37 4.74 1.73 13.17
C LYS A 37 5.78 2.48 14.01
N SER A 38 6.88 1.80 14.35
CA SER A 38 7.93 2.37 15.18
C SER A 38 8.68 3.51 14.51
N PHE A 39 8.98 3.40 13.22
CA PHE A 39 9.66 4.45 12.46
C PHE A 39 8.79 5.70 12.32
N PHE A 40 7.56 5.55 11.84
CA PHE A 40 6.66 6.69 11.60
C PHE A 40 6.21 7.37 12.90
N LYS A 41 6.05 6.63 14.02
CA LYS A 41 5.79 7.23 15.35
C LYS A 41 6.94 8.13 15.86
N ARG A 42 8.16 7.94 15.37
CA ARG A 42 9.33 8.78 15.72
C ARG A 42 9.65 9.84 14.67
N SER A 43 8.91 9.87 13.56
CA SER A 43 9.16 10.85 12.50
C SER A 43 8.74 12.25 12.96
N ALA A 44 9.47 13.27 12.52
CA ALA A 44 9.04 14.67 12.66
C ALA A 44 8.06 15.10 11.55
N ALA A 45 8.03 14.35 10.44
CA ALA A 45 7.20 14.63 9.28
C ALA A 45 5.82 13.97 9.34
N TRP A 46 5.65 12.97 10.22
CA TRP A 46 4.41 12.21 10.32
C TRP A 46 3.92 12.14 11.76
N SER A 47 2.62 12.33 11.95
CA SER A 47 1.96 12.21 13.24
C SER A 47 0.96 11.06 13.21
N LEU A 48 0.97 10.23 14.23
CA LEU A 48 -0.03 9.18 14.39
C LEU A 48 -1.37 9.81 14.77
N VAL A 49 -2.40 9.58 13.96
CA VAL A 49 -3.74 10.17 14.16
C VAL A 49 -4.81 9.13 14.48
N ALA A 50 -4.59 7.85 14.16
CA ALA A 50 -5.50 6.78 14.59
C ALA A 50 -4.80 5.43 14.72
N GLU A 51 -5.29 4.61 15.66
CA GLU A 51 -4.95 3.19 15.85
C GLU A 51 -6.26 2.39 16.00
N PRO A 52 -7.06 2.19 14.93
CA PRO A 52 -8.33 1.50 15.04
C PRO A 52 -8.13 0.03 15.42
N ASP A 53 -8.95 -0.44 16.36
CA ASP A 53 -8.92 -1.83 16.82
C ASP A 53 -9.42 -2.79 15.74
N SER A 54 -8.69 -3.90 15.53
CA SER A 54 -9.13 -5.10 14.82
C SER A 54 -9.91 -4.85 13.52
N PRO A 55 -9.32 -4.21 12.49
CA PRO A 55 -10.05 -3.85 11.27
C PRO A 55 -10.53 -5.08 10.49
N GLN A 56 -9.84 -6.22 10.63
CA GLN A 56 -10.10 -7.52 9.98
C GLN A 56 -9.48 -8.64 10.83
N SER A 57 -9.94 -9.89 10.72
CA SER A 57 -9.41 -11.03 11.49
C SER A 57 -7.91 -11.30 11.26
N GLU A 58 -7.45 -11.05 10.04
CA GLU A 58 -6.08 -11.27 9.58
C GLU A 58 -5.16 -10.09 9.91
N VAL A 59 -5.72 -8.93 10.29
CA VAL A 59 -4.98 -7.70 10.58
C VAL A 59 -4.94 -7.47 12.07
N GLN A 60 -3.74 -7.57 12.66
CA GLN A 60 -3.54 -7.40 14.10
C GLN A 60 -3.57 -5.94 14.52
N GLU A 61 -3.00 -5.06 13.71
CA GLU A 61 -3.00 -3.63 13.95
C GLU A 61 -3.21 -2.86 12.65
N ARG A 62 -3.97 -1.76 12.72
CA ARG A 62 -3.94 -0.69 11.73
C ARG A 62 -3.48 0.59 12.41
N VAL A 63 -2.64 1.34 11.71
CA VAL A 63 -2.24 2.69 12.11
C VAL A 63 -2.48 3.66 10.96
N VAL A 64 -2.90 4.87 11.30
CA VAL A 64 -3.07 5.96 10.34
C VAL A 64 -2.15 7.11 10.75
N PHE A 65 -1.23 7.46 9.87
CA PHE A 65 -0.36 8.62 10.02
C PHE A 65 -0.83 9.74 9.10
N LYS A 66 -0.71 10.98 9.58
CA LYS A 66 -0.93 12.21 8.82
C LYS A 66 0.40 12.90 8.62
N ASP A 67 0.66 13.34 7.39
CA ASP A 67 1.81 14.20 7.11
C ASP A 67 1.62 15.57 7.79
N SER A 68 2.67 16.09 8.43
CA SER A 68 2.58 17.33 9.21
C SER A 68 2.53 18.60 8.36
N THR A 69 2.85 18.51 7.06
CA THR A 69 2.95 19.67 6.15
C THR A 69 1.99 19.61 4.97
N ARG A 70 1.53 18.43 4.60
CA ARG A 70 0.76 18.13 3.39
C ARG A 70 -0.54 17.44 3.79
N SER A 71 -1.59 17.61 2.99
CA SER A 71 -2.86 16.87 3.17
C SER A 71 -2.73 15.43 2.68
N CYS A 72 -1.83 14.65 3.30
CA CYS A 72 -1.55 13.27 2.96
C CYS A 72 -1.70 12.37 4.18
N TYR A 73 -2.28 11.19 3.96
CA TYR A 73 -2.49 10.17 4.97
C TYR A 73 -1.85 8.85 4.54
N LEU A 74 -1.25 8.15 5.49
CA LEU A 74 -0.70 6.80 5.32
C LEU A 74 -1.42 5.87 6.30
N ALA A 75 -2.33 5.05 5.78
CA ALA A 75 -2.91 3.94 6.52
C ALA A 75 -2.09 2.67 6.26
N ALA A 76 -1.66 2.00 7.31
CA ALA A 76 -0.87 0.77 7.23
C ALA A 76 -1.50 -0.35 8.06
N ASP A 77 -1.53 -1.54 7.47
CA ASP A 77 -2.07 -2.76 8.06
C ASP A 77 -0.95 -3.77 8.35
N ALA A 78 -0.88 -4.22 9.60
CA ALA A 78 -0.06 -5.34 10.06
C ALA A 78 -0.87 -6.64 10.02
N TYR A 79 -0.80 -7.34 8.89
CA TYR A 79 -1.37 -8.68 8.77
C TYR A 79 -0.53 -9.67 9.57
N ARG A 80 -1.18 -10.68 10.17
CA ARG A 80 -0.50 -11.85 10.74
C ARG A 80 0.48 -12.44 9.74
N GLY A 81 1.61 -12.95 10.24
CA GLY A 81 2.67 -13.52 9.41
C GLY A 81 2.17 -14.62 8.47
N VAL A 82 1.38 -15.54 9.02
CA VAL A 82 0.68 -16.62 8.30
C VAL A 82 -0.29 -16.13 7.22
N SER A 83 -0.78 -14.89 7.33
CA SER A 83 -1.76 -14.29 6.42
C SER A 83 -1.13 -13.59 5.22
N ILE A 84 0.14 -13.84 4.88
CA ILE A 84 0.82 -13.22 3.73
C ILE A 84 0.12 -13.44 2.39
N LYS A 85 -0.52 -14.59 2.20
CA LYS A 85 -1.31 -14.86 0.99
C LYS A 85 -2.49 -13.90 0.88
N GLN A 86 -3.20 -13.70 2.00
CA GLN A 86 -4.34 -12.78 2.06
C GLN A 86 -3.88 -11.33 1.87
N ALA A 87 -2.82 -10.90 2.56
CA ALA A 87 -2.23 -9.58 2.38
C ALA A 87 -1.85 -9.28 0.91
N THR A 88 -1.33 -10.29 0.18
CA THR A 88 -0.99 -10.15 -1.24
C THR A 88 -2.23 -10.05 -2.12
N VAL A 89 -3.29 -10.79 -1.80
CA VAL A 89 -4.58 -10.71 -2.50
C VAL A 89 -5.22 -9.34 -2.28
N ASP A 90 -5.24 -8.82 -1.06
CA ASP A 90 -5.82 -7.52 -0.72
C ASP A 90 -5.05 -6.38 -1.35
N PHE A 91 -3.72 -6.45 -1.39
CA PHE A 91 -2.90 -5.50 -2.17
C PHE A 91 -3.30 -5.48 -3.65
N LEU A 92 -3.43 -6.65 -4.29
CA LEU A 92 -3.81 -6.72 -5.70
C LEU A 92 -5.25 -6.26 -5.94
N ASN A 93 -6.18 -6.52 -5.02
CA ASN A 93 -7.54 -6.00 -5.08
C ASN A 93 -7.55 -4.47 -4.98
N ALA A 94 -6.84 -3.90 -4.01
CA ALA A 94 -6.72 -2.47 -3.85
C ALA A 94 -6.08 -1.81 -5.09
N ALA A 95 -5.03 -2.43 -5.66
CA ALA A 95 -4.41 -1.99 -6.91
C ALA A 95 -5.37 -2.00 -8.11
N ALA A 96 -6.31 -2.94 -8.13
CA ALA A 96 -7.36 -3.03 -9.14
C ALA A 96 -8.52 -2.04 -8.92
N GLY A 97 -8.51 -1.29 -7.80
CA GLY A 97 -9.63 -0.45 -7.37
C GLY A 97 -10.78 -1.22 -6.72
N ASN A 98 -10.59 -2.51 -6.41
CA ASN A 98 -11.58 -3.34 -5.75
C ASN A 98 -11.51 -3.19 -4.23
N ALA A 99 -12.54 -3.71 -3.55
CA ALA A 99 -12.70 -3.60 -2.09
C ALA A 99 -12.46 -2.17 -1.56
N PRO A 100 -13.13 -1.15 -2.13
CA PRO A 100 -12.99 0.22 -1.63
C PRO A 100 -13.45 0.29 -0.18
N VAL A 101 -12.67 0.95 0.65
CA VAL A 101 -13.00 1.20 2.05
C VAL A 101 -13.04 2.71 2.25
N VAL A 102 -14.01 3.16 3.04
CA VAL A 102 -14.09 4.53 3.53
C VAL A 102 -13.84 4.46 5.03
N TYR A 103 -12.92 5.29 5.51
CA TYR A 103 -12.55 5.37 6.92
C TYR A 103 -12.72 6.80 7.40
N GLU A 104 -13.55 6.99 8.42
CA GLU A 104 -13.78 8.30 9.04
C GLU A 104 -12.68 8.54 10.09
N ALA A 105 -11.79 9.48 9.80
CA ALA A 105 -10.69 9.88 10.66
C ALA A 105 -10.98 11.27 11.25
N GLU A 106 -11.65 11.32 12.40
CA GLU A 106 -12.09 12.55 13.11
C GLU A 106 -12.76 13.59 12.19
N ASP A 107 -11.98 14.43 11.53
CA ASP A 107 -12.43 15.53 10.66
C ASP A 107 -12.37 15.22 9.15
N GLU A 108 -11.87 14.05 8.74
CA GLU A 108 -11.63 13.70 7.34
C GLU A 108 -12.19 12.33 6.96
N ILE A 109 -12.62 12.21 5.70
CA ILE A 109 -13.08 10.95 5.13
C ILE A 109 -11.95 10.40 4.25
N LEU A 110 -11.32 9.32 4.70
CA LEU A 110 -10.20 8.70 4.01
C LEU A 110 -10.65 7.55 3.11
N GLY A 111 -10.18 7.57 1.87
CA GLY A 111 -10.29 6.43 0.95
C GLY A 111 -9.17 5.42 1.20
N LEU A 112 -9.51 4.22 1.66
CA LEU A 112 -8.56 3.11 1.83
C LEU A 112 -8.78 2.03 0.75
N HIS A 113 -7.79 1.14 0.60
CA HIS A 113 -7.85 0.01 -0.32
C HIS A 113 -8.17 0.46 -1.75
N GLY A 114 -9.27 -0.02 -2.36
CA GLY A 114 -9.70 0.38 -3.69
C GLY A 114 -9.97 1.89 -3.85
N ASN A 115 -10.14 2.65 -2.76
CA ASN A 115 -10.29 4.11 -2.79
C ASN A 115 -8.98 4.89 -2.60
N ALA A 116 -7.86 4.24 -2.28
CA ALA A 116 -6.58 4.93 -2.06
C ALA A 116 -5.97 5.47 -3.37
N ASP A 117 -5.29 6.62 -3.31
CA ASP A 117 -4.57 7.19 -4.46
C ASP A 117 -3.30 6.42 -4.83
N LEU A 118 -2.66 5.83 -3.82
CA LEU A 118 -1.45 5.03 -3.89
C LEU A 118 -1.61 3.79 -3.03
N VAL A 119 -1.27 2.61 -3.57
CA VAL A 119 -1.25 1.36 -2.81
C VAL A 119 0.17 0.86 -2.62
N VAL A 120 0.47 0.31 -1.45
CA VAL A 120 1.83 -0.09 -1.09
C VAL A 120 1.83 -1.52 -0.57
N HIS A 121 2.76 -2.33 -1.09
CA HIS A 121 3.18 -3.58 -0.45
C HIS A 121 4.63 -3.43 0.02
N ILE A 122 4.87 -3.72 1.30
CA ILE A 122 6.19 -3.71 1.89
C ILE A 122 6.33 -4.93 2.81
N GLY A 123 7.48 -5.58 2.80
CA GLY A 123 7.74 -6.80 3.58
C GLY A 123 8.28 -7.93 2.70
N HIS A 124 7.98 -9.17 3.09
CA HIS A 124 8.32 -10.34 2.28
C HIS A 124 7.54 -10.36 0.95
N ASN A 125 8.15 -10.93 -0.09
CA ASN A 125 7.52 -11.14 -1.38
C ASN A 125 6.83 -12.52 -1.38
N GLY A 126 5.58 -12.57 -0.95
CA GLY A 126 4.83 -13.83 -0.87
C GLY A 126 4.71 -14.59 -2.19
N LEU A 127 4.81 -13.92 -3.35
CA LEU A 127 4.82 -14.59 -4.66
C LEU A 127 6.10 -15.41 -4.92
N MET A 128 7.12 -15.30 -4.07
CA MET A 128 8.25 -16.23 -4.07
C MET A 128 7.92 -17.56 -3.38
N ASP A 129 6.90 -17.59 -2.52
CA ASP A 129 6.52 -18.76 -1.72
C ASP A 129 5.31 -19.49 -2.32
N PHE A 130 4.42 -18.75 -2.99
CA PHE A 130 3.17 -19.29 -3.50
C PHE A 130 2.75 -18.71 -4.84
N ASN A 131 1.89 -19.46 -5.54
CA ASN A 131 1.25 -19.02 -6.77
C ASN A 131 -0.18 -18.49 -6.50
N LEU A 132 -0.50 -17.31 -7.04
CA LEU A 132 -1.87 -16.79 -7.05
C LEU A 132 -2.54 -17.03 -8.40
N LYS A 133 -3.63 -17.80 -8.39
CA LYS A 133 -4.61 -17.98 -9.46
C LYS A 133 -6.04 -17.90 -8.87
N PRO A 134 -6.98 -17.11 -9.42
CA PRO A 134 -6.86 -16.11 -10.47
C PRO A 134 -6.35 -14.73 -9.97
N THR A 135 -5.98 -13.85 -10.89
CA THR A 135 -5.72 -12.43 -10.59
C THR A 135 -7.07 -11.72 -10.47
N PRO A 136 -7.24 -10.74 -9.54
CA PRO A 136 -8.47 -9.95 -9.48
C PRO A 136 -8.84 -9.36 -10.84
N GLY A 137 -10.14 -9.23 -11.12
CA GLY A 137 -10.62 -8.46 -12.26
C GLY A 137 -10.35 -6.97 -12.05
N THR A 138 -10.29 -6.21 -13.14
CA THR A 138 -10.25 -4.73 -13.09
C THR A 138 -11.58 -4.19 -12.59
N GLY A 139 -11.55 -3.31 -11.59
CA GLY A 139 -12.75 -2.59 -11.16
C GLY A 139 -13.22 -1.57 -12.22
N ALA A 140 -14.44 -1.04 -12.07
CA ALA A 140 -14.94 0.03 -12.93
C ALA A 140 -14.20 1.34 -12.58
N ARG A 141 -13.15 1.69 -13.34
CA ARG A 141 -12.36 2.91 -13.05
C ARG A 141 -12.04 3.73 -14.30
N THR A 142 -11.99 5.04 -14.10
CA THR A 142 -11.68 6.05 -15.12
C THR A 142 -10.22 6.49 -15.10
N GLU A 143 -9.50 6.31 -13.98
CA GLU A 143 -8.12 6.73 -13.80
C GLU A 143 -7.22 5.58 -13.32
N SER A 144 -5.92 5.63 -13.65
CA SER A 144 -4.90 4.67 -13.19
C SER A 144 -4.53 4.92 -11.71
N LYS A 145 -4.21 3.85 -10.96
CA LYS A 145 -3.65 3.94 -9.59
C LYS A 145 -2.14 3.74 -9.61
N GLY A 146 -1.41 4.40 -8.71
CA GLY A 146 -0.01 4.10 -8.47
C GLY A 146 0.17 2.93 -7.49
N ALA A 147 1.21 2.13 -7.67
CA ALA A 147 1.64 1.11 -6.72
C ALA A 147 3.15 1.15 -6.45
N ILE A 148 3.51 1.00 -5.17
CA ILE A 148 4.89 0.79 -4.70
C ILE A 148 5.00 -0.61 -4.10
N VAL A 149 6.01 -1.38 -4.49
CA VAL A 149 6.30 -2.70 -3.91
C VAL A 149 7.75 -2.84 -3.46
N LEU A 150 7.96 -2.69 -2.15
CA LEU A 150 9.23 -2.82 -1.45
C LEU A 150 9.36 -4.23 -0.84
N ALA A 151 9.77 -5.19 -1.65
CA ALA A 151 10.00 -6.57 -1.24
C ALA A 151 11.19 -7.17 -2.00
N CYS A 152 11.68 -8.36 -1.66
CA CYS A 152 12.74 -9.00 -2.44
C CYS A 152 12.29 -9.32 -3.87
N LYS A 153 13.03 -8.84 -4.87
CA LYS A 153 12.82 -9.11 -6.31
C LYS A 153 11.37 -8.91 -6.75
N SER A 154 10.70 -7.83 -6.35
CA SER A 154 9.25 -7.67 -6.60
C SER A 154 8.90 -7.52 -8.09
N LYS A 155 9.76 -6.89 -8.89
CA LYS A 155 9.52 -6.60 -10.32
C LYS A 155 9.11 -7.83 -11.14
N PRO A 156 9.90 -8.94 -11.19
CA PRO A 156 9.54 -10.10 -12.00
C PRO A 156 8.22 -10.79 -11.61
N TYR A 157 7.76 -10.64 -10.35
CA TYR A 157 6.54 -11.29 -9.88
C TYR A 157 5.28 -10.41 -9.98
N ILE A 158 5.46 -9.10 -9.86
CA ILE A 158 4.35 -8.16 -9.66
C ILE A 158 4.06 -7.31 -10.89
N GLN A 159 5.07 -6.94 -11.69
CA GLN A 159 4.91 -5.95 -12.77
C GLN A 159 3.80 -6.34 -13.76
N SER A 160 3.78 -7.59 -14.22
CA SER A 160 2.76 -8.08 -15.16
C SER A 160 1.37 -8.23 -14.52
N ARG A 161 1.29 -8.32 -13.18
CA ARG A 161 0.02 -8.32 -12.46
C ARG A 161 -0.54 -6.90 -12.40
N LEU A 162 0.26 -5.92 -11.99
CA LEU A 162 -0.16 -4.51 -11.95
C LEU A 162 -0.56 -3.99 -13.34
N ALA A 163 0.22 -4.30 -14.38
CA ALA A 163 -0.09 -3.91 -15.74
C ALA A 163 -1.46 -4.44 -16.22
N ARG A 164 -1.79 -5.70 -15.90
CA ARG A 164 -3.11 -6.29 -16.21
C ARG A 164 -4.26 -5.68 -15.41
N LEU A 165 -3.97 -5.09 -14.26
CA LEU A 165 -4.93 -4.39 -13.42
C LEU A 165 -5.11 -2.91 -13.81
N GLY A 166 -4.36 -2.43 -14.82
CA GLY A 166 -4.34 -1.00 -15.16
C GLY A 166 -3.71 -0.13 -14.06
N CYS A 167 -2.84 -0.71 -13.22
CA CYS A 167 -2.17 -0.02 -12.14
C CYS A 167 -0.72 0.32 -12.54
N GLU A 168 -0.36 1.58 -12.40
CA GLU A 168 0.97 2.12 -12.66
C GLU A 168 1.97 1.62 -11.61
N SER A 169 3.07 1.02 -12.07
CA SER A 169 4.17 0.60 -11.19
C SER A 169 5.09 1.79 -10.90
N ILE A 170 4.89 2.47 -9.78
CA ILE A 170 5.70 3.63 -9.34
C ILE A 170 7.09 3.18 -8.92
N LEU A 171 7.17 2.12 -8.12
CA LEU A 171 8.44 1.57 -7.65
C LEU A 171 8.34 0.06 -7.45
N LEU A 172 9.24 -0.68 -8.09
CA LEU A 172 9.46 -2.12 -7.91
C LEU A 172 10.95 -2.38 -7.72
N THR A 173 11.29 -3.49 -7.07
CA THR A 173 12.66 -3.86 -6.76
C THR A 173 13.13 -4.98 -7.68
N THR A 174 14.41 -4.98 -8.02
CA THR A 174 15.03 -6.01 -8.88
C THR A 174 15.91 -6.99 -8.10
N GLY A 175 16.40 -6.60 -6.93
CA GLY A 175 17.27 -7.40 -6.06
C GLY A 175 16.62 -7.77 -4.72
N SER A 176 17.37 -8.48 -3.89
CA SER A 176 17.03 -8.69 -2.48
C SER A 176 17.27 -7.41 -1.69
N MET A 177 16.39 -7.08 -0.74
CA MET A 177 16.53 -5.90 0.10
C MET A 177 15.79 -6.04 1.44
N ALA A 178 16.24 -5.31 2.45
CA ALA A 178 15.50 -5.16 3.71
C ALA A 178 14.33 -4.17 3.53
N PRO A 179 13.06 -4.58 3.76
CA PRO A 179 11.89 -3.72 3.58
C PRO A 179 11.71 -2.77 4.78
N GLU A 180 12.56 -1.75 4.85
CA GLU A 180 12.59 -0.76 5.94
C GLU A 180 11.68 0.45 5.67
N ALA A 181 11.12 1.01 6.74
CA ALA A 181 10.18 2.13 6.65
C ALA A 181 10.80 3.42 6.06
N CYS A 182 12.10 3.67 6.26
CA CYS A 182 12.78 4.85 5.69
C CYS A 182 12.76 4.85 4.15
N ARG A 183 12.84 3.68 3.52
CA ARG A 183 12.73 3.54 2.06
C ARG A 183 11.31 3.82 1.59
N LEU A 184 10.31 3.41 2.38
CA LEU A 184 8.91 3.74 2.11
C LEU A 184 8.67 5.24 2.20
N GLU A 185 9.12 5.89 3.28
CA GLU A 185 8.97 7.34 3.47
C GLU A 185 9.59 8.11 2.30
N ALA A 186 10.82 7.77 1.89
CA ALA A 186 11.47 8.40 0.74
C ALA A 186 10.69 8.21 -0.57
N ALA A 187 10.18 7.00 -0.83
CA ALA A 187 9.42 6.71 -2.04
C ALA A 187 8.06 7.42 -2.07
N VAL A 188 7.36 7.48 -0.94
CA VAL A 188 6.10 8.21 -0.78
C VAL A 188 6.33 9.71 -0.94
N ASN A 189 7.37 10.27 -0.35
CA ASN A 189 7.71 11.69 -0.50
C ASN A 189 7.94 12.07 -1.97
N ALA A 190 8.75 11.29 -2.68
CA ALA A 190 9.01 11.52 -4.11
C ALA A 190 7.72 11.45 -4.95
N TRP A 191 6.83 10.50 -4.64
CA TRP A 191 5.53 10.40 -5.31
C TRP A 191 4.62 11.60 -5.03
N ILE A 192 4.55 12.05 -3.79
CA ILE A 192 3.75 13.25 -3.41
C ILE A 192 4.29 14.49 -4.13
N GLU A 193 5.60 14.68 -4.14
CA GLU A 193 6.26 15.80 -4.83
C GLU A 193 5.95 15.79 -6.33
N GLN A 194 6.03 14.63 -6.98
CA GLN A 194 5.69 14.49 -8.39
C GLN A 194 4.21 14.81 -8.66
N LYS A 195 3.29 14.34 -7.81
CA LYS A 195 1.85 14.63 -7.93
C LYS A 195 1.55 16.11 -7.79
N ASN A 196 2.20 16.79 -6.86
CA ASN A 196 2.04 18.24 -6.66
C ASN A 196 2.71 19.07 -7.76
N ALA A 197 3.78 18.54 -8.38
CA ALA A 197 4.50 19.20 -9.46
C ALA A 197 3.82 19.08 -10.84
N GLN A 198 2.79 18.24 -11.00
CA GLN A 198 1.98 18.17 -12.21
C GLN A 198 0.88 19.25 -12.16
N PRO A 199 1.02 20.39 -12.87
CA PRO A 199 -0.05 21.36 -12.96
C PRO A 199 -1.14 20.77 -13.87
N PHE A 200 -2.41 21.00 -13.52
CA PHE A 200 -3.58 20.68 -14.33
C PHE A 200 -3.29 20.74 -15.84
N ALA A 201 -3.24 19.58 -16.49
CA ALA A 201 -3.53 19.51 -17.92
C ALA A 201 -5.01 19.92 -18.05
N THR A 202 -5.24 21.17 -18.39
CA THR A 202 -6.55 21.70 -18.76
C THR A 202 -7.14 20.79 -19.82
N VAL A 203 -8.16 20.02 -19.44
CA VAL A 203 -9.05 19.38 -20.41
C VAL A 203 -9.72 20.53 -21.18
N PRO A 204 -9.51 20.67 -22.50
CA PRO A 204 -10.24 21.68 -23.24
C PRO A 204 -11.73 21.34 -23.15
N LEU A 205 -12.53 22.30 -22.67
CA LEU A 205 -13.99 22.24 -22.79
C LEU A 205 -14.32 22.01 -24.26
N ALA A 206 -14.76 20.80 -24.59
CA ALA A 206 -15.40 20.52 -25.86
C ALA A 206 -16.66 21.39 -25.94
N ARG A 207 -16.55 22.53 -26.64
CA ARG A 207 -17.72 23.24 -27.15
C ARG A 207 -18.42 22.30 -28.11
N THR A 208 -19.60 21.83 -27.75
CA THR A 208 -20.58 21.44 -28.76
C THR A 208 -21.93 21.96 -28.32
N ILE A 209 -22.19 23.19 -28.75
CA ILE A 209 -23.54 23.72 -28.94
C ILE A 209 -24.15 22.87 -30.05
N SER A 210 -25.13 22.01 -29.73
CA SER A 210 -26.06 21.48 -30.72
C SER A 210 -27.38 22.22 -30.52
N THR A 211 -27.52 23.35 -31.22
CA THR A 211 -28.82 23.97 -31.44
C THR A 211 -29.62 23.10 -32.38
N ARG A 212 -30.80 22.69 -31.88
CA ARG A 212 -31.93 22.16 -32.64
C ARG A 212 -32.09 22.84 -33.99
N THR A 213 -32.41 22.06 -35.02
CA THR A 213 -33.25 22.55 -36.12
C THR A 213 -34.34 21.51 -36.36
N ALA A 214 -35.57 21.95 -36.12
CA ALA A 214 -36.78 21.28 -36.54
C ALA A 214 -37.00 21.57 -38.03
N VAL A 215 -37.31 20.54 -38.81
CA VAL A 215 -38.28 20.54 -39.92
C VAL A 215 -38.92 19.16 -39.94
#